data_AF-A0A925X8T7-F1
#
_entry.id   AF-A0A925X8T7-F1
#
_cell.length_a   1.000
_cell.length_b   1.000
_cell.length_c   1.000
_cell.angle_alpha   90.00
_cell.angle_beta   90.00
_cell.angle_gamma   90.00
#
_symmetry.space_group_name_H-M   'P 1'
#
loop_
_entity.id
_entity.type
_entity.pdbx_description
1 polymer ?
#
loop_
_entity_poly.entity_id
_entity_poly.type
_entity_poly.pdbx_seq_one_letter_code
_entity_poly.pdbx_strand_id
1 'polypeptide(L)'
;MIKELNDLHEEFKNIGPAPKEEQEILWQRFKAASDKIYEARRKKIEEIKVEQEENYLKKVQICEEIEKYNDFESDKITDWNQKTKELLALQKQWDAIGNLSREKAKDISKRFWAAFKHFFNKKNEFFRKLEEFREQNLQEKIKLCEEAEALKDSEEYERTSERLKVLQLKWKEVGPVPEKQRNAVFDRFKEACDHFFNRKRGKNKVVEDEYEQNLNKKSVICDTLEKMTAEKTGTMQELKRLQSEYNSIGFVPRKDMDRIRKRYSEATEAFF
;
A
#
# COMPACT_ATOMS: atom_id res chain seq x y z
N MET A 1 -27.95 -57.32 -7.85
CA MET A 1 -28.19 -57.80 -6.47
C MET A 1 -29.66 -57.95 -6.10
N ILE A 2 -30.49 -56.89 -5.92
CA ILE A 2 -31.93 -57.08 -5.57
C ILE A 2 -32.75 -57.55 -6.77
N LYS A 3 -32.44 -57.05 -7.96
CA LYS A 3 -33.06 -57.52 -9.21
C LYS A 3 -32.78 -59.01 -9.40
N GLU A 4 -31.51 -59.41 -9.32
CA GLU A 4 -31.07 -60.82 -9.32
C GLU A 4 -31.72 -61.65 -8.20
N LEU A 5 -31.88 -61.12 -6.98
CA LEU A 5 -32.59 -61.83 -5.91
C LEU A 5 -34.07 -62.04 -6.25
N ASN A 6 -34.73 -61.03 -6.83
CA ASN A 6 -36.12 -61.15 -7.28
C ASN A 6 -36.23 -62.13 -8.45
N ASP A 7 -35.28 -62.13 -9.37
CA ASP A 7 -35.21 -63.07 -10.50
C ASP A 7 -35.03 -64.52 -9.97
N LEU A 8 -34.18 -64.72 -8.96
CA LEU A 8 -34.01 -66.00 -8.26
C LEU A 8 -35.29 -66.44 -7.52
N HIS A 9 -36.07 -65.51 -6.97
CA HIS A 9 -37.38 -65.79 -6.37
C HIS A 9 -38.39 -66.28 -7.41
N GLU A 10 -38.38 -65.69 -8.61
CA GLU A 10 -39.23 -66.12 -9.72
C GLU A 10 -38.76 -67.46 -10.31
N GLU A 11 -37.45 -67.69 -10.44
CA GLU A 11 -36.91 -68.99 -10.85
C GLU A 11 -37.26 -70.10 -9.84
N PHE A 12 -37.12 -69.84 -8.53
CA PHE A 12 -37.47 -70.81 -7.48
C PHE A 12 -38.95 -71.23 -7.51
N LYS A 13 -39.87 -70.33 -7.90
CA LYS A 13 -41.30 -70.67 -8.07
C LYS A 13 -41.58 -71.51 -9.31
N ASN A 14 -40.73 -71.43 -10.33
CA ASN A 14 -40.95 -72.03 -11.65
C ASN A 14 -40.17 -73.35 -11.87
N ILE A 15 -39.16 -73.64 -11.04
CA ILE A 15 -38.48 -74.94 -11.01
C ILE A 15 -39.42 -75.93 -10.30
N GLY A 16 -39.91 -76.95 -11.01
CA GLY A 16 -40.99 -77.85 -10.58
C GLY A 16 -40.82 -78.54 -9.21
N PRO A 17 -41.88 -79.23 -8.72
CA PRO A 17 -41.98 -79.65 -7.32
C PRO A 17 -40.90 -80.69 -6.94
N ALA A 18 -40.10 -80.36 -5.91
CA ALA A 18 -39.26 -81.32 -5.20
C ALA A 18 -40.11 -82.33 -4.40
N PRO A 19 -39.57 -83.43 -3.85
CA PRO A 19 -40.29 -84.31 -2.94
C PRO A 19 -40.94 -83.53 -1.79
N LYS A 20 -42.20 -83.85 -1.44
CA LYS A 20 -42.99 -83.11 -0.43
C LYS A 20 -42.25 -82.92 0.91
N GLU A 21 -41.43 -83.89 1.29
CA GLU A 21 -40.64 -83.89 2.53
C GLU A 21 -39.49 -82.85 2.51
N GLU A 22 -38.99 -82.49 1.32
CA GLU A 22 -37.85 -81.57 1.15
C GLU A 22 -38.26 -80.16 0.71
N GLN A 23 -39.47 -79.98 0.15
CA GLN A 23 -39.96 -78.68 -0.35
C GLN A 23 -39.91 -77.58 0.73
N GLU A 24 -40.44 -77.87 1.92
CA GLU A 24 -40.44 -76.91 3.02
C GLU A 24 -39.00 -76.60 3.48
N ILE A 25 -38.11 -77.58 3.49
CA ILE A 25 -36.71 -77.43 3.89
C ILE A 25 -35.96 -76.52 2.90
N LEU A 26 -36.15 -76.74 1.60
CA LEU A 26 -35.52 -75.94 0.53
C LEU A 26 -36.06 -74.50 0.52
N TRP A 27 -37.38 -74.31 0.71
CA TRP A 27 -37.99 -73.00 0.82
C TRP A 27 -37.47 -72.22 2.03
N GLN A 28 -37.43 -72.84 3.21
CA GLN A 28 -36.92 -72.20 4.42
C GLN A 28 -35.45 -71.79 4.26
N ARG A 29 -34.62 -72.62 3.60
CA ARG A 29 -33.23 -72.26 3.27
C ARG A 29 -33.12 -71.06 2.34
N PHE A 30 -33.90 -71.04 1.25
CA PHE A 30 -33.90 -69.96 0.28
C PHE A 30 -34.43 -68.64 0.88
N LYS A 31 -35.51 -68.71 1.66
CA LYS A 31 -36.05 -67.57 2.41
C LYS A 31 -35.03 -67.03 3.41
N ALA A 32 -34.40 -67.89 4.20
CA ALA A 32 -33.38 -67.47 5.16
C ALA A 32 -32.17 -66.78 4.49
N ALA A 33 -31.76 -67.23 3.30
CA ALA A 33 -30.71 -66.57 2.51
C ALA A 33 -31.18 -65.21 1.97
N SER A 34 -32.42 -65.13 1.49
CA SER A 34 -33.04 -63.89 1.00
C SER A 34 -33.21 -62.84 2.10
N ASP A 35 -33.68 -63.26 3.28
CA ASP A 35 -33.85 -62.40 4.46
C ASP A 35 -32.52 -61.77 4.89
N LYS A 36 -31.42 -62.54 4.85
CA LYS A 36 -30.07 -62.02 5.10
C LYS A 36 -29.67 -60.92 4.10
N ILE A 37 -29.99 -61.07 2.82
CA ILE A 37 -29.67 -60.06 1.79
C ILE A 37 -30.52 -58.79 2.00
N TYR A 38 -31.82 -58.93 2.29
CA TYR A 38 -32.67 -57.78 2.58
C TYR A 38 -32.25 -57.06 3.86
N GLU A 39 -31.85 -57.79 4.91
CA GLU A 39 -31.33 -57.21 6.14
C GLU A 39 -30.02 -56.46 5.92
N ALA A 40 -29.06 -57.04 5.18
CA ALA A 40 -27.80 -56.39 4.82
C ALA A 40 -28.04 -55.11 4.01
N ARG A 41 -28.98 -55.13 3.06
CA ARG A 41 -29.36 -53.94 2.29
C ARG A 41 -30.01 -52.87 3.17
N ARG A 42 -30.94 -53.25 4.04
CA ARG A 42 -31.58 -52.29 4.98
C ARG A 42 -30.52 -51.62 5.83
N LYS A 43 -29.59 -52.39 6.41
CA LYS A 43 -28.45 -51.85 7.17
C LYS A 43 -27.62 -50.88 6.34
N LYS A 44 -27.26 -51.24 5.09
CA LYS A 44 -26.47 -50.35 4.24
C LYS A 44 -27.19 -49.06 3.85
N ILE A 45 -28.49 -49.13 3.57
CA ILE A 45 -29.29 -47.93 3.28
C ILE A 45 -29.37 -47.03 4.52
N GLU A 46 -29.53 -47.63 5.70
CA GLU A 46 -29.58 -46.87 6.95
C GLU A 46 -28.23 -46.22 7.26
N GLU A 47 -27.12 -46.93 7.09
CA GLU A 47 -25.76 -46.37 7.19
C GLU A 47 -25.56 -45.18 6.26
N ILE A 48 -25.97 -45.30 4.98
CA ILE A 48 -25.86 -44.20 4.00
C ILE A 48 -26.72 -43.02 4.41
N LYS A 49 -27.93 -43.24 4.94
CA LYS A 49 -28.81 -42.16 5.40
C LYS A 49 -28.18 -41.43 6.58
N VAL A 50 -27.64 -42.15 7.56
CA VAL A 50 -26.95 -41.57 8.71
C VAL A 50 -25.73 -40.75 8.25
N GLU A 51 -24.89 -41.31 7.37
CA GLU A 51 -23.73 -40.62 6.81
C GLU A 51 -24.13 -39.35 6.05
N GLN A 52 -25.20 -39.41 5.23
CA GLN A 52 -25.73 -38.25 4.51
C GLN A 52 -26.27 -37.18 5.46
N GLU A 53 -26.93 -37.57 6.56
CA GLU A 53 -27.42 -36.61 7.54
C GLU A 53 -26.26 -35.94 8.30
N GLU A 54 -25.24 -36.69 8.69
CA GLU A 54 -24.02 -36.12 9.30
C GLU A 54 -23.30 -35.15 8.34
N ASN A 55 -23.17 -35.52 7.07
CA ASN A 55 -22.60 -34.65 6.04
C ASN A 55 -23.45 -33.40 5.84
N TYR A 56 -24.78 -33.52 5.94
CA TYR A 56 -25.70 -32.40 5.80
C TYR A 56 -25.49 -31.40 6.94
N LEU A 57 -25.46 -31.89 8.18
CA LEU A 57 -25.22 -31.06 9.37
C LEU A 57 -23.87 -30.34 9.32
N LYS A 58 -22.80 -31.03 8.89
CA LYS A 58 -21.48 -30.41 8.68
C LYS A 58 -21.55 -29.28 7.64
N LYS A 59 -22.24 -29.49 6.52
CA LYS A 59 -22.40 -28.43 5.49
C LYS A 59 -23.28 -27.27 5.98
N VAL A 60 -24.29 -27.54 6.80
CA VAL A 60 -25.10 -26.49 7.46
C VAL A 60 -24.23 -25.63 8.37
N GLN A 61 -23.38 -26.24 9.21
CA GLN A 61 -22.45 -25.50 10.07
C GLN A 61 -21.50 -24.62 9.25
N ILE A 62 -20.94 -25.14 8.15
CA ILE A 62 -20.08 -24.33 7.28
C ILE A 62 -20.83 -23.13 6.67
N CYS A 63 -22.08 -23.33 6.25
CA CYS A 63 -22.91 -22.22 5.76
C CYS A 63 -23.11 -21.15 6.85
N GLU A 64 -23.41 -21.55 8.07
CA GLU A 64 -23.55 -20.62 9.21
C GLU A 64 -22.25 -19.87 9.50
N GLU A 65 -21.10 -20.53 9.43
CA GLU A 65 -19.80 -19.88 9.59
C GLU A 65 -19.50 -18.88 8.48
N ILE A 66 -19.78 -19.21 7.21
CA ILE A 66 -19.57 -18.28 6.08
C ILE A 66 -20.53 -17.08 6.17
N GLU A 67 -21.76 -17.29 6.61
CA GLU A 67 -22.75 -16.23 6.74
C GLU A 67 -22.38 -15.16 7.76
N LYS A 68 -21.55 -15.50 8.77
CA LYS A 68 -20.98 -14.51 9.71
C LYS A 68 -20.14 -13.44 9.00
N TYR A 69 -19.64 -13.71 7.80
CA TYR A 69 -18.86 -12.76 7.01
C TYR A 69 -19.73 -11.92 6.07
N ASN A 70 -21.05 -12.13 6.01
CA ASN A 70 -21.92 -11.37 5.10
C ASN A 70 -21.92 -9.87 5.41
N ASP A 71 -21.84 -9.53 6.70
CA ASP A 71 -21.83 -8.16 7.21
C ASP A 71 -20.41 -7.66 7.53
N PHE A 72 -19.39 -8.43 7.15
CA PHE A 72 -18.00 -8.03 7.36
C PHE A 72 -17.65 -6.80 6.50
N GLU A 73 -17.13 -5.77 7.17
CA GLU A 73 -16.60 -4.55 6.57
C GLU A 73 -15.30 -4.16 7.30
N SER A 74 -14.32 -3.70 6.53
CA SER A 74 -13.05 -3.18 7.06
C SER A 74 -12.43 -2.21 6.07
N ASP A 75 -11.73 -1.21 6.60
CA ASP A 75 -10.91 -0.25 5.87
C ASP A 75 -9.49 -0.77 5.58
N LYS A 76 -9.11 -1.93 6.15
CA LYS A 76 -7.75 -2.47 6.06
C LYS A 76 -7.65 -3.65 5.10
N ILE A 77 -6.67 -3.56 4.20
CA ILE A 77 -6.28 -4.64 3.29
C ILE A 77 -5.92 -5.93 4.06
N THR A 78 -5.27 -5.80 5.21
CA THR A 78 -4.84 -6.93 6.05
C THR A 78 -6.01 -7.78 6.51
N ASP A 79 -7.12 -7.13 6.90
CA ASP A 79 -8.29 -7.81 7.45
C ASP A 79 -9.00 -8.57 6.33
N TRP A 80 -9.18 -7.95 5.16
CA TRP A 80 -9.71 -8.61 3.97
C TRP A 80 -8.89 -9.83 3.55
N ASN A 81 -7.55 -9.74 3.61
CA ASN A 81 -6.66 -10.85 3.29
C ASN A 81 -6.76 -11.99 4.31
N GLN A 82 -6.83 -11.65 5.60
CA GLN A 82 -7.00 -12.62 6.67
C GLN A 82 -8.35 -13.35 6.55
N LYS A 83 -9.45 -12.61 6.38
CA LYS A 83 -10.78 -13.20 6.19
C LYS A 83 -10.90 -14.02 4.93
N THR A 84 -10.23 -13.62 3.84
CA THR A 84 -10.13 -14.44 2.62
C THR A 84 -9.51 -15.82 2.93
N LYS A 85 -8.45 -15.88 3.74
CA LYS A 85 -7.82 -17.16 4.12
C LYS A 85 -8.77 -18.04 4.94
N GLU A 86 -9.51 -17.43 5.88
CA GLU A 86 -10.52 -18.13 6.68
C GLU A 86 -11.64 -18.71 5.80
N LEU A 87 -12.18 -17.93 4.86
CA LEU A 87 -13.20 -18.42 3.91
C LEU A 87 -12.67 -19.52 2.99
N LEU A 88 -11.44 -19.41 2.50
CA LEU A 88 -10.84 -20.47 1.68
C LEU A 88 -10.60 -21.75 2.49
N ALA A 89 -10.37 -21.65 3.80
CA ALA A 89 -10.31 -22.83 4.67
C ALA A 89 -11.70 -23.48 4.82
N LEU A 90 -12.76 -22.69 4.97
CA LEU A 90 -14.14 -23.17 4.98
C LEU A 90 -14.54 -23.82 3.64
N GLN A 91 -14.07 -23.28 2.52
CA GLN A 91 -14.25 -23.91 1.21
C GLN A 91 -13.56 -25.28 1.13
N LYS A 92 -12.32 -25.40 1.61
CA LYS A 92 -11.64 -26.71 1.66
C LYS A 92 -12.39 -27.72 2.53
N GLN A 93 -12.91 -27.29 3.68
CA GLN A 93 -13.74 -28.15 4.53
C GLN A 93 -15.03 -28.55 3.82
N TRP A 94 -15.66 -27.63 3.09
CA TRP A 94 -16.85 -27.88 2.29
C TRP A 94 -16.61 -28.95 1.23
N ASP A 95 -15.50 -28.84 0.49
CA ASP A 95 -15.11 -29.76 -0.59
C ASP A 95 -14.72 -31.15 -0.06
N ALA A 96 -14.24 -31.23 1.18
CA ALA A 96 -13.89 -32.48 1.84
C ALA A 96 -15.10 -33.29 2.35
N ILE A 97 -16.28 -32.68 2.46
CA ILE A 97 -17.50 -33.37 2.92
C ILE A 97 -18.06 -34.25 1.80
N GLY A 98 -18.39 -35.49 2.16
CA GLY A 98 -18.95 -36.50 1.27
C GLY A 98 -20.32 -36.16 0.68
N ASN A 99 -20.83 -37.10 -0.12
CA ASN A 99 -22.04 -36.89 -0.91
C ASN A 99 -23.31 -36.77 -0.04
N LEU A 100 -24.29 -36.06 -0.60
CA LEU A 100 -25.61 -35.81 -0.05
C LEU A 100 -26.69 -36.34 -0.99
N SER A 101 -27.92 -36.41 -0.50
CA SER A 101 -29.08 -36.55 -1.39
C SER A 101 -29.16 -35.34 -2.34
N ARG A 102 -29.58 -35.58 -3.58
CA ARG A 102 -29.55 -34.57 -4.66
C ARG A 102 -30.31 -33.29 -4.33
N GLU A 103 -31.42 -33.41 -3.60
CA GLU A 103 -32.26 -32.30 -3.19
C GLU A 103 -31.58 -31.42 -2.13
N LYS A 104 -31.16 -32.02 -0.99
CA LYS A 104 -30.44 -31.31 0.07
C LYS A 104 -29.14 -30.68 -0.44
N ALA A 105 -28.42 -31.37 -1.33
CA ALA A 105 -27.19 -30.87 -1.95
C ALA A 105 -27.40 -29.57 -2.73
N LYS A 106 -28.52 -29.44 -3.46
CA LYS A 106 -28.82 -28.27 -4.29
C LYS A 106 -29.04 -27.03 -3.42
N ASP A 107 -29.88 -27.14 -2.39
CA ASP A 107 -30.24 -26.00 -1.55
C ASP A 107 -29.06 -25.55 -0.70
N ILE A 108 -28.34 -26.49 -0.09
CA ILE A 108 -27.18 -26.16 0.74
C ILE A 108 -26.06 -25.55 -0.09
N SER A 109 -25.82 -26.06 -1.30
CA SER A 109 -24.80 -25.51 -2.20
C SER A 109 -25.17 -24.10 -2.66
N LYS A 110 -26.44 -23.84 -2.97
CA LYS A 110 -26.92 -22.48 -3.30
C LYS A 110 -26.66 -21.51 -2.15
N ARG A 111 -26.95 -21.92 -0.91
CA ARG A 111 -26.71 -21.12 0.30
C ARG A 111 -25.22 -20.78 0.47
N PHE A 112 -24.36 -21.79 0.40
CA PHE A 112 -22.91 -21.63 0.50
C PHE A 112 -22.37 -20.65 -0.56
N TRP A 113 -22.67 -20.89 -1.84
CA TRP A 113 -22.11 -20.08 -2.93
C TRP A 113 -22.68 -18.66 -2.96
N ALA A 114 -23.91 -18.44 -2.49
CA ALA A 114 -24.46 -17.11 -2.34
C ALA A 114 -23.67 -16.28 -1.33
N ALA A 115 -23.44 -16.82 -0.12
CA ALA A 115 -22.67 -16.14 0.92
C ALA A 115 -21.19 -15.98 0.54
N PHE A 116 -20.59 -17.01 -0.06
CA PHE A 116 -19.22 -16.94 -0.58
C PHE A 116 -19.07 -15.84 -1.64
N LYS A 117 -19.96 -15.81 -2.65
CA LYS A 117 -19.95 -14.77 -3.69
C LYS A 117 -20.17 -13.38 -3.10
N HIS A 118 -21.06 -13.25 -2.13
CA HIS A 118 -21.34 -11.98 -1.46
C HIS A 118 -20.09 -11.38 -0.80
N PHE A 119 -19.33 -12.19 -0.05
CA PHE A 119 -18.06 -11.73 0.54
C PHE A 119 -17.06 -11.24 -0.53
N PHE A 120 -16.85 -12.00 -1.60
CA PHE A 120 -15.90 -11.61 -2.66
C PHE A 120 -16.37 -10.39 -3.44
N ASN A 121 -17.68 -10.18 -3.60
CA ASN A 121 -18.21 -8.95 -4.18
C ASN A 121 -17.88 -7.73 -3.30
N LYS A 122 -18.11 -7.81 -1.98
CA LYS A 122 -17.75 -6.74 -1.04
C LYS A 122 -16.24 -6.46 -1.04
N LYS A 123 -15.42 -7.52 -1.06
CA LYS A 123 -13.96 -7.40 -1.19
C LYS A 123 -13.58 -6.65 -2.46
N ASN A 124 -14.12 -7.06 -3.61
CA ASN A 124 -13.83 -6.42 -4.89
C ASN A 124 -14.25 -4.95 -4.91
N GLU A 125 -15.40 -4.62 -4.30
CA GLU A 125 -15.83 -3.24 -4.13
C GLU A 125 -14.87 -2.42 -3.26
N PHE A 126 -14.40 -2.98 -2.14
CA PHE A 126 -13.39 -2.33 -1.30
C PHE A 126 -12.11 -2.02 -2.08
N PHE A 127 -11.56 -3.01 -2.81
CA PHE A 127 -10.34 -2.80 -3.60
C PHE A 127 -10.57 -1.82 -4.76
N ARG A 128 -11.76 -1.82 -5.38
CA ARG A 128 -12.11 -0.85 -6.41
C ARG A 128 -12.13 0.58 -5.84
N LYS A 129 -12.83 0.80 -4.72
CA LYS A 129 -12.87 2.10 -4.03
C LYS A 129 -11.49 2.57 -3.59
N LEU A 130 -10.66 1.67 -3.09
CA LEU A 130 -9.28 1.98 -2.71
C LEU A 130 -8.43 2.41 -3.91
N GLU A 131 -8.58 1.75 -5.05
CA GLU A 131 -7.86 2.11 -6.26
C GLU A 131 -8.36 3.44 -6.85
N GLU A 132 -9.67 3.68 -6.85
CA GLU A 132 -10.25 4.98 -7.21
C GLU A 132 -9.70 6.11 -6.32
N PHE A 133 -9.61 5.90 -5.01
CA PHE A 133 -9.03 6.88 -4.08
C PHE A 133 -7.55 7.14 -4.37
N ARG A 134 -6.77 6.09 -4.68
CA ARG A 134 -5.36 6.24 -5.06
C ARG A 134 -5.20 6.99 -6.37
N GLU A 135 -6.06 6.74 -7.34
CA GLU A 135 -6.05 7.46 -8.62
C GLU A 135 -6.42 8.94 -8.43
N GLN A 136 -7.39 9.25 -7.57
CA GLN A 136 -7.69 10.64 -7.19
C GLN A 136 -6.49 11.33 -6.56
N ASN A 137 -5.82 10.69 -5.60
CA ASN A 137 -4.60 11.19 -4.99
C ASN A 137 -3.47 11.38 -6.03
N LEU A 138 -3.40 10.51 -7.04
CA LEU A 138 -2.42 10.62 -8.12
C LEU A 138 -2.67 11.89 -8.93
N GLN A 139 -3.92 12.16 -9.31
CA GLN A 139 -4.29 13.39 -10.03
C GLN A 139 -3.99 14.65 -9.21
N GLU A 140 -4.24 14.62 -7.89
CA GLU A 140 -3.87 15.73 -7.00
C GLU A 140 -2.36 15.93 -6.93
N LYS A 141 -1.56 14.86 -6.79
CA LYS A 141 -0.09 14.96 -6.78
C LYS A 141 0.48 15.41 -8.11
N ILE A 142 -0.14 15.04 -9.23
CA ILE A 142 0.24 15.55 -10.57
C ILE A 142 0.04 17.07 -10.63
N LYS A 143 -1.10 17.60 -10.15
CA LYS A 143 -1.33 19.05 -10.09
C LYS A 143 -0.29 19.76 -9.22
N LEU A 144 0.08 19.16 -8.08
CA LEU A 144 1.15 19.71 -7.23
C LEU A 144 2.51 19.73 -7.95
N CYS A 145 2.80 18.73 -8.78
CA CYS A 145 4.01 18.73 -9.63
C CYS A 145 3.97 19.88 -10.63
N GLU A 146 2.86 20.05 -11.35
CA GLU A 146 2.69 21.12 -12.34
C GLU A 146 2.83 22.51 -11.71
N GLU A 147 2.23 22.73 -10.52
CA GLU A 147 2.40 23.98 -9.77
C GLU A 147 3.85 24.21 -9.33
N ALA A 148 4.54 23.18 -8.85
CA ALA A 148 5.94 23.29 -8.45
C ALA A 148 6.86 23.55 -9.65
N GLU A 149 6.60 22.90 -10.78
CA GLU A 149 7.36 23.08 -12.03
C GLU A 149 7.19 24.49 -12.61
N ALA A 150 5.98 25.05 -12.56
CA ALA A 150 5.74 26.43 -12.99
C ALA A 150 6.52 27.46 -12.14
N LEU A 151 6.80 27.11 -10.88
CA LEU A 151 7.50 27.97 -9.93
C LEU A 151 9.02 27.76 -9.90
N LYS A 152 9.53 26.66 -10.48
CA LYS A 152 10.93 26.24 -10.33
C LYS A 152 11.95 27.26 -10.84
N ASP A 153 11.52 28.10 -11.79
CA ASP A 153 12.34 29.11 -12.46
C ASP A 153 12.06 30.56 -12.03
N SER A 154 11.12 30.77 -11.10
CA SER A 154 10.72 32.08 -10.62
C SER A 154 11.84 32.82 -9.88
N GLU A 155 11.99 34.12 -10.15
CA GLU A 155 12.92 35.00 -9.46
C GLU A 155 12.32 35.70 -8.23
N GLU A 156 11.02 35.52 -7.97
CA GLU A 156 10.35 35.98 -6.75
C GLU A 156 10.70 35.05 -5.57
N TYR A 157 11.95 35.06 -5.14
CA TYR A 157 12.51 34.04 -4.24
C TYR A 157 11.76 33.87 -2.91
N GLU A 158 11.31 34.94 -2.26
CA GLU A 158 10.60 34.83 -0.97
C GLU A 158 9.19 34.26 -1.15
N ARG A 159 8.39 34.88 -2.01
CA ARG A 159 7.02 34.43 -2.32
C ARG A 159 6.99 32.99 -2.85
N THR A 160 7.90 32.64 -3.74
CA THR A 160 8.00 31.30 -4.31
C THR A 160 8.45 30.28 -3.25
N SER A 161 9.35 30.65 -2.33
CA SER A 161 9.73 29.78 -1.20
C SER A 161 8.54 29.44 -0.31
N GLU A 162 7.71 30.44 0.04
CA GLU A 162 6.50 30.22 0.83
C GLU A 162 5.50 29.32 0.09
N ARG A 163 5.30 29.57 -1.21
CA ARG A 163 4.39 28.74 -2.02
C ARG A 163 4.86 27.30 -2.13
N LEU A 164 6.14 27.05 -2.39
CA LEU A 164 6.70 25.69 -2.46
C LEU A 164 6.60 24.97 -1.11
N LYS A 165 6.79 25.66 0.03
CA LYS A 165 6.55 25.08 1.36
C LYS A 165 5.10 24.64 1.53
N VAL A 166 4.13 25.45 1.10
CA VAL A 166 2.70 25.10 1.12
C VAL A 166 2.44 23.86 0.25
N LEU A 167 3.03 23.78 -0.95
CA LEU A 167 2.89 22.60 -1.81
C LEU A 167 3.49 21.34 -1.18
N GLN A 168 4.63 21.45 -0.49
CA GLN A 168 5.24 20.32 0.25
C GLN A 168 4.37 19.85 1.42
N LEU A 169 3.65 20.75 2.09
CA LEU A 169 2.68 20.38 3.13
C LEU A 169 1.48 19.64 2.51
N LYS A 170 0.87 20.21 1.46
CA LYS A 170 -0.21 19.56 0.72
C LYS A 170 0.20 18.18 0.20
N TRP A 171 1.42 18.04 -0.31
CA TRP A 171 1.93 16.76 -0.79
C TRP A 171 1.89 15.65 0.28
N LYS A 172 2.18 16.00 1.55
CA LYS A 172 2.14 15.07 2.68
C LYS A 172 0.72 14.75 3.11
N GLU A 173 -0.22 15.68 2.94
CA GLU A 173 -1.64 15.49 3.22
C GLU A 173 -2.30 14.59 2.17
N VAL A 174 -1.92 14.73 0.89
CA VAL A 174 -2.42 13.87 -0.19
C VAL A 174 -1.91 12.45 0.04
N GLY A 175 -2.87 11.53 0.18
CA GLY A 175 -2.65 10.15 0.58
C GLY A 175 -1.81 9.30 -0.39
N PRO A 176 -1.82 7.96 -0.22
CA PRO A 176 -1.09 7.07 -1.09
C PRO A 176 -1.63 7.12 -2.52
N VAL A 177 -0.73 6.94 -3.49
CA VAL A 177 -1.01 6.83 -4.93
C VAL A 177 -0.76 5.39 -5.40
N PRO A 178 -1.12 5.01 -6.63
CA PRO A 178 -0.87 3.66 -7.10
C PRO A 178 0.64 3.40 -7.18
N GLU A 179 1.05 2.18 -6.85
CA GLU A 179 2.44 1.83 -6.57
C GLU A 179 3.37 2.08 -7.77
N LYS A 180 2.85 1.88 -8.99
CA LYS A 180 3.60 2.07 -10.24
C LYS A 180 4.03 3.52 -10.46
N GLN A 181 3.21 4.49 -10.06
CA GLN A 181 3.46 5.92 -10.28
C GLN A 181 4.09 6.61 -9.07
N ARG A 182 4.05 5.97 -7.89
CA ARG A 182 4.51 6.56 -6.62
C ARG A 182 5.87 7.23 -6.71
N ASN A 183 6.87 6.51 -7.22
CA ASN A 183 8.24 7.02 -7.27
C ASN A 183 8.38 8.12 -8.33
N ALA A 184 7.83 7.89 -9.53
CA ALA A 184 7.93 8.83 -10.64
C ALA A 184 7.34 10.22 -10.31
N VAL A 185 6.17 10.27 -9.67
CA VAL A 185 5.53 11.55 -9.30
C VAL A 185 6.28 12.20 -8.14
N PHE A 186 6.79 11.42 -7.19
CA PHE A 186 7.61 11.95 -6.09
C PHE A 186 8.91 12.58 -6.60
N ASP A 187 9.62 11.88 -7.48
CA ASP A 187 10.88 12.36 -8.04
C ASP A 187 10.66 13.64 -8.86
N ARG A 188 9.60 13.68 -9.68
CA ARG A 188 9.18 14.88 -10.43
C ARG A 188 8.93 16.08 -9.52
N PHE A 189 8.15 15.91 -8.45
CA PHE A 189 7.87 16.98 -7.49
C PHE A 189 9.12 17.45 -6.75
N LYS A 190 9.95 16.49 -6.31
CA LYS A 190 11.19 16.75 -5.60
C LYS A 190 12.18 17.50 -6.47
N GLU A 191 12.36 17.08 -7.72
CA GLU A 191 13.28 17.73 -8.66
C GLU A 191 12.91 19.20 -8.89
N ALA A 192 11.62 19.52 -9.07
CA ALA A 192 11.15 20.89 -9.21
C ALA A 192 11.46 21.75 -7.97
N CYS A 193 11.21 21.20 -6.77
CA CYS A 193 11.54 21.88 -5.52
C CYS A 193 13.06 22.09 -5.35
N ASP A 194 13.84 21.02 -5.56
CA ASP A 194 15.29 21.03 -5.41
C ASP A 194 15.94 22.01 -6.38
N HIS A 195 15.44 22.08 -7.63
CA HIS A 195 15.89 23.03 -8.63
C HIS A 195 15.80 24.48 -8.12
N PHE A 196 14.63 24.89 -7.62
CA PHE A 196 14.42 26.23 -7.09
C PHE A 196 15.33 26.53 -5.88
N PHE A 197 15.38 25.62 -4.90
CA PHE A 197 16.18 25.84 -3.69
C PHE A 197 17.69 25.79 -3.97
N ASN A 198 18.14 25.02 -4.96
CA ASN A 198 19.53 25.04 -5.43
C ASN A 198 19.87 26.38 -6.09
N ARG A 199 18.99 26.92 -6.95
CA ARG A 199 19.16 28.26 -7.54
C ARG A 199 19.21 29.36 -6.48
N LYS A 200 18.28 29.34 -5.51
CA LYS A 200 18.27 30.30 -4.38
C LYS A 200 19.57 30.24 -3.57
N ARG A 201 20.04 29.03 -3.24
CA ARG A 201 21.31 28.82 -2.52
C ARG A 201 22.51 29.30 -3.33
N GLY A 202 22.56 29.00 -4.63
CA GLY A 202 23.61 29.46 -5.53
C GLY A 202 23.72 30.98 -5.57
N LYS A 203 22.59 31.68 -5.71
CA LYS A 203 22.55 33.15 -5.68
C LYS A 203 23.07 33.71 -4.35
N ASN A 204 22.62 33.16 -3.23
CA ASN A 204 23.09 33.59 -1.91
C ASN A 204 24.59 33.35 -1.73
N LYS A 205 25.12 32.24 -2.26
CA LYS A 205 26.56 31.94 -2.21
C LYS A 205 27.37 32.94 -3.03
N VAL A 206 26.93 33.30 -4.25
CA VAL A 206 27.62 34.31 -5.06
C VAL A 206 27.69 35.66 -4.33
N VAL A 207 26.60 36.07 -3.69
CA VAL A 207 26.56 37.30 -2.88
C VAL A 207 27.50 37.21 -1.68
N GLU A 208 27.57 36.05 -1.03
CA GLU A 208 28.50 35.81 0.10
C GLU A 208 29.97 35.86 -0.35
N ASP A 209 30.30 35.19 -1.47
CA ASP A 209 31.65 35.20 -2.06
C ASP A 209 32.06 36.64 -2.48
N GLU A 210 31.14 37.43 -3.05
CA GLU A 210 31.38 38.85 -3.36
C GLU A 210 31.69 39.66 -2.09
N TYR A 211 30.95 39.43 -1.00
CA TYR A 211 31.21 40.09 0.27
C TYR A 211 32.57 39.71 0.85
N GLU A 212 32.95 38.43 0.80
CA GLU A 212 34.28 37.99 1.24
C GLU A 212 35.41 38.60 0.40
N GLN A 213 35.24 38.69 -0.92
CA GLN A 213 36.20 39.39 -1.79
C GLN A 213 36.31 40.89 -1.46
N ASN A 214 35.18 41.55 -1.19
CA ASN A 214 35.16 42.95 -0.76
C ASN A 214 35.86 43.13 0.59
N LEU A 215 35.68 42.19 1.52
CA LEU A 215 36.36 42.20 2.82
C LEU A 215 37.87 42.07 2.65
N ASN A 216 38.34 41.18 1.78
CA ASN A 216 39.76 41.03 1.47
C ASN A 216 40.34 42.31 0.86
N LYS A 217 39.68 42.90 -0.15
CA LYS A 217 40.14 44.16 -0.75
C LYS A 217 40.22 45.30 0.28
N LYS A 218 39.19 45.45 1.13
CA LYS A 218 39.19 46.44 2.22
C LYS A 218 40.29 46.17 3.25
N SER A 219 40.54 44.90 3.57
CA SER A 219 41.61 44.51 4.51
C SER A 219 42.99 44.85 3.97
N VAL A 220 43.25 44.57 2.68
CA VAL A 220 44.51 44.96 2.02
C VAL A 220 44.73 46.48 2.06
N ILE A 221 43.68 47.27 1.87
CA ILE A 221 43.78 48.73 2.00
C ILE A 221 44.13 49.13 3.44
N CYS A 222 43.44 48.56 4.44
CA CYS A 222 43.77 48.82 5.85
C CYS A 222 45.22 48.44 6.17
N ASP A 223 45.67 47.26 5.75
CA ASP A 223 47.05 46.79 5.97
C ASP A 223 48.08 47.72 5.31
N THR A 224 47.76 48.26 4.13
CA THR A 224 48.62 49.20 3.41
C THR A 224 48.69 50.55 4.14
N LEU A 225 47.56 51.07 4.60
CA LEU A 225 47.51 52.30 5.40
C LEU A 225 48.26 52.13 6.73
N GLU A 226 48.04 51.04 7.45
CA GLU A 226 48.72 50.71 8.70
C GLU A 226 50.25 50.66 8.51
N LYS A 227 50.74 50.04 7.41
CA LYS A 227 52.17 50.03 7.05
C LYS A 227 52.71 51.42 6.71
N MET A 228 52.02 52.18 5.87
CA MET A 228 52.43 53.53 5.48
C MET A 228 52.55 54.45 6.70
N THR A 229 51.63 54.33 7.65
CA THR A 229 51.65 55.06 8.91
C THR A 229 52.82 54.62 9.81
N ALA A 230 53.09 53.32 9.92
CA ALA A 230 54.20 52.79 10.74
C ALA A 230 55.58 53.19 10.20
N GLU A 231 55.77 53.15 8.88
CA GLU A 231 57.05 53.47 8.22
C GLU A 231 57.25 54.97 7.97
N LYS A 232 56.20 55.79 8.12
CA LYS A 232 56.19 57.24 7.79
C LYS A 232 56.59 57.54 6.33
N THR A 233 56.29 56.62 5.41
CA THR A 233 56.71 56.65 4.00
C THR A 233 55.59 57.09 3.04
N GLY A 234 54.35 57.25 3.52
CA GLY A 234 53.19 57.53 2.69
C GLY A 234 53.01 59.00 2.27
N THR A 235 52.48 59.23 1.06
CA THR A 235 52.13 60.58 0.58
C THR A 235 50.63 60.85 0.71
N MET A 236 50.27 62.14 0.81
CA MET A 236 48.86 62.58 0.84
C MET A 236 48.08 62.18 -0.43
N GLN A 237 48.76 62.07 -1.57
CA GLN A 237 48.14 61.60 -2.82
C GLN A 237 47.79 60.11 -2.75
N GLU A 238 48.69 59.30 -2.20
CA GLU A 238 48.47 57.86 -2.03
C GLU A 238 47.36 57.57 -1.03
N LEU A 239 47.29 58.32 0.09
CA LEU A 239 46.17 58.24 1.03
C LEU A 239 44.83 58.52 0.32
N LYS A 240 44.73 59.62 -0.43
CA LYS A 240 43.49 59.97 -1.17
C LYS A 240 43.09 58.88 -2.17
N ARG A 241 44.06 58.23 -2.83
CA ARG A 241 43.80 57.11 -3.74
C ARG A 241 43.18 55.93 -2.98
N LEU A 242 43.81 55.49 -1.90
CA LEU A 242 43.34 54.37 -1.07
C LEU A 242 41.98 54.66 -0.42
N GLN A 243 41.70 55.91 -0.01
CA GLN A 243 40.39 56.31 0.49
C GLN A 243 39.30 56.20 -0.58
N SER A 244 39.58 56.61 -1.81
CA SER A 244 38.66 56.46 -2.94
C SER A 244 38.42 54.98 -3.26
N GLU A 245 39.47 54.16 -3.28
CA GLU A 245 39.37 52.72 -3.51
C GLU A 245 38.53 52.04 -2.42
N TYR A 246 38.77 52.36 -1.14
CA TYR A 246 38.01 51.81 0.00
C TYR A 246 36.51 52.13 -0.08
N ASN A 247 36.17 53.37 -0.42
CA ASN A 247 34.78 53.83 -0.54
C ASN A 247 34.09 53.25 -1.78
N SER A 248 34.84 52.94 -2.84
CA SER A 248 34.30 52.30 -4.05
C SER A 248 34.00 50.81 -3.87
N ILE A 249 34.63 50.15 -2.88
CA ILE A 249 34.38 48.75 -2.57
C ILE A 249 33.04 48.61 -1.84
N GLY A 250 32.22 47.69 -2.33
CA GLY A 250 30.87 47.43 -1.82
C GLY A 250 30.80 46.85 -0.41
N PHE A 251 29.69 46.15 -0.14
CA PHE A 251 29.41 45.59 1.18
C PHE A 251 30.33 44.41 1.53
N VAL A 252 30.54 44.21 2.82
CA VAL A 252 31.33 43.12 3.42
C VAL A 252 30.42 42.25 4.30
N PRO A 253 30.84 41.05 4.73
CA PRO A 253 30.04 40.19 5.57
C PRO A 253 29.65 40.92 6.85
N ARG A 254 28.37 40.80 7.25
CA ARG A 254 27.82 41.54 8.40
C ARG A 254 28.65 41.37 9.68
N LYS A 255 29.21 40.18 9.89
CA LYS A 255 30.06 39.83 11.05
C LYS A 255 31.39 40.61 11.09
N ASP A 256 31.92 41.04 9.96
CA ASP A 256 33.23 41.69 9.83
C ASP A 256 33.14 43.21 9.58
N MET A 257 31.93 43.72 9.33
CA MET A 257 31.67 45.10 8.95
C MET A 257 32.17 46.12 9.99
N ASP A 258 31.86 45.91 11.26
CA ASP A 258 32.27 46.87 12.31
C ASP A 258 33.78 46.81 12.55
N ARG A 259 34.36 45.61 12.50
CA ARG A 259 35.81 45.40 12.64
C ARG A 259 36.58 46.13 11.55
N ILE A 260 36.20 45.95 10.28
CA ILE A 260 36.94 46.55 9.16
C ILE A 260 36.79 48.07 9.11
N ARG A 261 35.60 48.59 9.45
CA ARG A 261 35.37 50.04 9.57
C ARG A 261 36.22 50.68 10.66
N LYS A 262 36.29 50.04 11.84
CA LYS A 262 37.12 50.51 12.94
C LYS A 262 38.60 50.55 12.55
N ARG A 263 39.13 49.44 11.99
CA ARG A 263 40.52 49.37 11.50
C ARG A 263 40.85 50.48 10.51
N TYR A 264 39.95 50.72 9.55
CA TYR A 264 40.13 51.78 8.58
C TYR A 264 40.18 53.18 9.24
N SER A 265 39.25 53.48 10.16
CA SER A 265 39.23 54.78 10.88
C SER A 265 40.54 55.01 11.63
N GLU A 266 40.96 54.03 12.45
CA GLU A 266 42.19 54.10 13.23
C GLU A 266 43.43 54.27 12.34
N ALA A 267 43.52 53.53 11.23
CA ALA A 267 44.63 53.64 10.28
C ALA A 267 44.67 55.01 9.57
N THR A 268 43.50 55.57 9.24
CA THR A 268 43.41 56.91 8.63
C THR A 268 43.69 58.04 9.62
N GLU A 269 43.21 57.93 10.87
CA GLU A 269 43.47 58.90 11.93
C GLU A 269 44.96 58.95 12.27
N ALA A 270 45.61 57.78 12.38
CA ALA A 270 47.03 57.70 12.71
C ALA A 270 47.96 58.20 11.59
N PHE A 271 47.46 58.35 10.35
CA PHE A 271 48.23 58.91 9.24
C PHE A 271 48.40 60.44 9.33
N PHE A 272 47.47 61.13 10.00
CA PHE A 272 47.50 62.59 10.21
C PHE A 272 48.22 62.96 11.51
#